data_AF-A0A6M8VCX8-F1
#
_entry.id   AF-A0A6M8VCX8-F1
#
_cell.length_a   1.000
_cell.length_b   1.000
_cell.length_c   1.000
_cell.angle_alpha   90.00
_cell.angle_beta   90.00
_cell.angle_gamma   90.00
#
_symmetry.space_group_name_H-M   'P 1'
#
loop_
_entity.id
_entity.type
_entity.pdbx_description
1 polymer ?
#
loop_
_entity_poly.entity_id
_entity_poly.type
_entity_poly.pdbx_seq_one_letter_code
_entity_poly.pdbx_strand_id
1 'polypeptide(L)'
;MFRKEIYIIAFLLAAAFNQAQIRFPSYYSQNDMEFATPGTILFSLGGYSNPAILTFTEQPNLLFTWNDLNADFNDFNNYSLFASMPYFSFSLVDRKESSYSITDYKISTAYGSSSFSFGVGYGWSSGDLTYFDRSNLLTIGAIYRPANFLSLSLIGNLPANNEREGIIGIGLRPFGNYNLTLFGDYLFTQDTIPENVNWSAGAIFEPIDGLRIIGRYFEGKVFNVGVQLGFGSLGLSTITHFDNDANRSYNTYGIRLGAKDRNLLDVFKSSNSVVEINLRGGLKYQTYKFFDNSNTLFDIIEQLDAVIKDNSVTGVAVNLSGANINKEMLWEIREKLKELKSFNKKVYIYLDRAGIDLYHFASVADKIVLDPMGTISLEGYLMGRTFFERYS
;
A
#
# COMPACT_ATOMS: atom_id res chain seq x y z
N MET A 1 -11.49 13.06 23.13
CA MET A 1 -11.02 14.08 22.17
C MET A 1 -11.40 13.70 20.75
N PHE A 2 -11.11 12.46 20.32
CA PHE A 2 -11.46 11.86 19.01
C PHE A 2 -12.91 11.98 18.49
N ARG A 3 -13.92 12.05 19.36
CA ARG A 3 -15.32 12.18 18.89
C ARG A 3 -15.60 13.55 18.27
N LYS A 4 -14.98 14.63 18.76
CA LYS A 4 -15.26 16.00 18.27
C LYS A 4 -14.60 16.28 16.91
N GLU A 5 -13.46 15.65 16.62
CA GLU A 5 -12.73 15.83 15.35
C GLU A 5 -13.48 15.21 14.16
N ILE A 6 -14.12 14.05 14.35
CA ILE A 6 -14.95 13.39 13.31
C ILE A 6 -16.16 14.25 12.95
N TYR A 7 -16.82 14.87 13.93
CA TYR A 7 -17.95 15.77 13.67
C TYR A 7 -17.49 17.07 12.99
N ILE A 8 -16.30 17.59 13.27
CA ILE A 8 -15.79 18.80 12.62
C ILE A 8 -15.45 18.54 11.14
N ILE A 9 -14.89 17.36 10.82
CA ILE A 9 -14.64 16.96 9.42
C ILE A 9 -15.96 16.74 8.68
N ALA A 10 -16.94 16.06 9.30
CA ALA A 10 -18.27 15.86 8.74
C ALA A 10 -19.07 17.17 8.60
N PHE A 11 -18.85 18.16 9.48
CA PHE A 11 -19.55 19.44 9.49
C PHE A 11 -18.93 20.47 8.53
N LEU A 12 -17.60 20.47 8.36
CA LEU A 12 -16.93 21.24 7.29
C LEU A 12 -17.33 20.73 5.89
N LEU A 13 -17.53 19.42 5.77
CA LEU A 13 -18.14 18.76 4.61
C LEU A 13 -19.64 19.01 4.45
N ALA A 14 -20.31 19.76 5.33
CA ALA A 14 -21.75 20.07 5.23
C ALA A 14 -22.07 21.57 5.06
N ALA A 15 -21.08 22.47 5.23
CA ALA A 15 -21.31 23.92 5.33
C ALA A 15 -20.97 24.75 4.07
N ALA A 16 -20.46 24.16 3.00
CA ALA A 16 -20.02 24.88 1.80
C ALA A 16 -20.95 24.71 0.58
N PHE A 17 -22.26 24.52 0.77
CA PHE A 17 -23.18 24.00 -0.24
C PHE A 17 -24.18 25.07 -0.68
N ASN A 18 -23.91 25.78 -1.77
CA ASN A 18 -24.91 26.50 -2.58
C ASN A 18 -24.22 27.12 -3.80
N GLN A 19 -24.33 26.47 -4.98
CA GLN A 19 -24.46 27.12 -6.29
C GLN A 19 -24.64 26.07 -7.39
N ALA A 20 -25.54 26.34 -8.34
CA ALA A 20 -25.77 25.51 -9.53
C ALA A 20 -24.64 25.73 -10.54
N GLN A 21 -23.93 24.68 -10.95
CA GLN A 21 -22.77 24.75 -11.83
C GLN A 21 -22.69 23.51 -12.75
N ILE A 22 -22.02 23.66 -13.90
CA ILE A 22 -21.94 22.70 -15.03
C ILE A 22 -21.13 21.44 -14.62
N ARG A 23 -21.15 20.36 -15.40
CA ARG A 23 -20.58 19.05 -15.05
C ARG A 23 -19.04 19.05 -15.04
N PHE A 24 -18.44 18.66 -13.93
CA PHE A 24 -17.07 18.12 -13.91
C PHE A 24 -17.15 16.66 -14.34
N PRO A 25 -16.17 16.09 -15.06
CA PRO A 25 -16.23 14.67 -15.41
C PRO A 25 -16.35 13.81 -14.15
N SER A 26 -17.18 12.77 -14.15
CA SER A 26 -17.35 11.87 -13.00
C SER A 26 -16.06 11.12 -12.66
N TYR A 27 -15.84 10.81 -11.37
CA TYR A 27 -14.77 9.95 -10.87
C TYR A 27 -14.50 8.71 -11.75
N TYR A 28 -15.55 8.02 -12.20
CA TYR A 28 -15.43 6.80 -13.02
C TYR A 28 -14.97 7.08 -14.47
N SER A 29 -15.16 8.30 -14.97
CA SER A 29 -14.78 8.71 -16.33
C SER A 29 -13.37 9.32 -16.40
N GLN A 30 -12.81 9.72 -15.26
CA GLN A 30 -11.51 10.40 -15.21
C GLN A 30 -10.33 9.44 -15.20
N ASN A 31 -10.53 8.21 -14.69
CA ASN A 31 -9.43 7.34 -14.32
C ASN A 31 -9.51 5.98 -15.02
N ASP A 32 -9.11 5.94 -16.28
CA ASP A 32 -9.15 4.75 -17.12
C ASP A 32 -8.17 3.64 -16.68
N MET A 33 -7.14 3.97 -15.90
CA MET A 33 -6.21 3.01 -15.28
C MET A 33 -6.50 2.75 -13.78
N GLU A 34 -7.63 3.18 -13.25
CA GLU A 34 -8.01 2.89 -11.86
C GLU A 34 -8.60 1.47 -11.75
N PHE A 35 -7.72 0.49 -11.58
CA PHE A 35 -8.06 -0.92 -11.47
C PHE A 35 -9.03 -1.26 -10.33
N ALA A 36 -8.91 -0.54 -9.21
CA ALA A 36 -9.65 -0.79 -7.99
C ALA A 36 -9.75 0.47 -7.14
N THR A 37 -10.68 0.45 -6.20
CA THR A 37 -10.84 1.50 -5.19
C THR A 37 -9.51 1.85 -4.51
N PRO A 38 -9.15 3.13 -4.36
CA PRO A 38 -7.90 3.52 -3.70
C PRO A 38 -7.78 2.93 -2.29
N GLY A 39 -6.59 2.46 -1.95
CA GLY A 39 -6.31 1.77 -0.68
C GLY A 39 -6.54 0.26 -0.73
N THR A 40 -7.04 -0.30 -1.83
CA THR A 40 -7.24 -1.75 -1.98
C THR A 40 -6.11 -2.44 -2.76
N ILE A 41 -5.41 -1.70 -3.64
CA ILE A 41 -4.31 -2.18 -4.48
C ILE A 41 -2.94 -1.65 -4.02
N LEU A 42 -1.85 -2.38 -4.34
CA LEU A 42 -0.46 -2.00 -4.04
C LEU A 42 -0.01 -0.76 -4.82
N PHE A 43 -0.22 -0.76 -6.15
CA PHE A 43 0.13 0.33 -7.04
C PHE A 43 -1.13 0.88 -7.68
N SER A 44 -1.40 2.16 -7.43
CA SER A 44 -2.51 2.93 -7.99
C SER A 44 -1.94 4.13 -8.77
N LEU A 45 -2.76 5.12 -9.08
CA LEU A 45 -2.42 6.33 -9.84
C LEU A 45 -1.58 7.34 -9.04
N GLY A 46 -0.72 6.86 -8.14
CA GLY A 46 0.27 7.67 -7.43
C GLY A 46 -0.30 8.88 -6.67
N GLY A 47 -1.50 8.78 -6.09
CA GLY A 47 -2.13 9.88 -5.35
C GLY A 47 -3.05 10.78 -6.17
N TYR A 48 -3.20 10.52 -7.48
CA TYR A 48 -4.10 11.28 -8.34
C TYR A 48 -5.56 11.18 -7.90
N SER A 49 -6.12 9.97 -7.78
CA SER A 49 -7.52 9.79 -7.34
C SER A 49 -7.71 10.06 -5.85
N ASN A 50 -6.91 9.42 -5.00
CA ASN A 50 -6.92 9.63 -3.55
C ASN A 50 -5.52 10.00 -3.05
N PRO A 51 -5.28 11.28 -2.70
CA PRO A 51 -4.01 11.75 -2.17
C PRO A 51 -3.50 10.96 -0.96
N ALA A 52 -4.37 10.43 -0.11
CA ALA A 52 -4.00 9.67 1.08
C ALA A 52 -3.22 8.37 0.76
N ILE A 53 -3.22 7.90 -0.49
CA ILE A 53 -2.42 6.73 -0.88
C ILE A 53 -0.91 6.98 -0.70
N LEU A 54 -0.47 8.24 -0.73
CA LEU A 54 0.95 8.63 -0.70
C LEU A 54 1.65 8.29 0.62
N THR A 55 0.91 8.08 1.71
CA THR A 55 1.46 7.58 2.98
C THR A 55 1.91 6.12 2.87
N PHE A 56 1.35 5.35 1.93
CA PHE A 56 1.71 3.94 1.70
C PHE A 56 2.79 3.79 0.61
N THR A 57 3.19 4.88 -0.04
CA THR A 57 4.27 4.89 -1.02
C THR A 57 5.61 4.90 -0.28
N GLU A 58 6.32 3.77 -0.26
CA GLU A 58 7.64 3.66 0.41
C GLU A 58 8.80 4.19 -0.45
N GLN A 59 8.65 4.18 -1.79
CA GLN A 59 9.72 4.47 -2.73
C GLN A 59 9.21 5.33 -3.89
N PRO A 60 10.09 6.14 -4.52
CA PRO A 60 9.76 6.83 -5.76
C PRO A 60 9.27 5.87 -6.84
N ASN A 61 8.22 6.25 -7.55
CA ASN A 61 7.57 5.46 -8.58
C ASN A 61 7.07 6.39 -9.69
N LEU A 62 7.26 5.94 -10.92
CA LEU A 62 6.74 6.57 -12.13
C LEU A 62 5.78 5.59 -12.79
N LEU A 63 4.57 6.01 -13.08
CA LEU A 63 3.60 5.26 -13.88
C LEU A 63 3.24 6.08 -15.11
N PHE A 64 3.55 5.55 -16.29
CA PHE A 64 3.13 6.11 -17.56
C PHE A 64 2.00 5.25 -18.14
N THR A 65 0.93 5.86 -18.60
CA THR A 65 -0.23 5.17 -19.17
C THR A 65 -0.66 5.80 -20.48
N TRP A 66 -1.25 5.02 -21.37
CA TRP A 66 -1.92 5.51 -22.58
C TRP A 66 -3.05 4.58 -22.99
N ASN A 67 -4.01 5.06 -23.78
CA ASN A 67 -5.13 4.26 -24.24
C ASN A 67 -5.38 4.38 -25.75
N ASP A 68 -6.14 3.41 -26.29
CA ASP A 68 -6.52 3.33 -27.70
C ASP A 68 -7.98 3.75 -27.98
N LEU A 69 -8.56 4.64 -27.14
CA LEU A 69 -9.95 5.09 -27.28
C LEU A 69 -10.19 5.92 -28.55
N ASN A 70 -9.31 6.88 -28.81
CA ASN A 70 -9.44 7.87 -29.90
C ASN A 70 -8.36 7.72 -30.97
N ALA A 71 -7.57 6.65 -30.90
CA ALA A 71 -6.38 6.46 -31.72
C ALA A 71 -5.92 5.01 -31.72
N ASP A 72 -5.11 4.63 -32.71
CA ASP A 72 -4.44 3.34 -32.70
C ASP A 72 -3.39 3.28 -31.57
N PHE A 73 -2.95 2.07 -31.22
CA PHE A 73 -1.97 1.81 -30.16
C PHE A 73 -0.69 2.68 -30.21
N ASN A 74 -0.30 3.13 -31.40
CA ASN A 74 0.92 3.91 -31.63
C ASN A 74 0.71 5.44 -31.53
N ASP A 75 -0.54 5.90 -31.43
CA ASP A 75 -0.90 7.31 -31.40
C ASP A 75 -1.22 7.76 -29.97
N PHE A 76 -0.34 8.58 -29.39
CA PHE A 76 -0.46 9.08 -28.02
C PHE A 76 -1.43 10.25 -27.90
N ASN A 77 -2.71 10.04 -28.24
CA ASN A 77 -3.76 11.05 -28.09
C ASN A 77 -4.32 11.13 -26.67
N ASN A 78 -4.15 10.09 -25.86
CA ASN A 78 -4.52 10.08 -24.44
C ASN A 78 -3.41 9.40 -23.66
N TYR A 79 -2.68 10.16 -22.84
CA TYR A 79 -1.63 9.62 -22.00
C TYR A 79 -1.56 10.31 -20.65
N SER A 80 -1.03 9.59 -19.66
CA SER A 80 -0.86 10.12 -18.32
C SER A 80 0.50 9.75 -17.76
N LEU A 81 1.03 10.63 -16.93
CA LEU A 81 2.26 10.42 -16.18
C LEU A 81 1.98 10.69 -14.70
N PHE A 82 2.19 9.69 -13.86
CA PHE A 82 2.05 9.79 -12.40
C PHE A 82 3.42 9.57 -11.77
N ALA A 83 4.01 10.64 -11.25
CA ALA A 83 5.25 10.62 -10.50
C ALA A 83 4.93 10.74 -9.01
N SER A 84 5.21 9.70 -8.23
CA SER A 84 4.93 9.66 -6.80
C SER A 84 6.19 9.32 -6.03
N MET A 85 6.34 9.92 -4.85
CA MET A 85 7.32 9.57 -3.84
C MET A 85 6.62 9.58 -2.47
N PRO A 86 7.28 9.14 -1.39
CA PRO A 86 6.65 9.20 -0.07
C PRO A 86 6.08 10.59 0.20
N TYR A 87 4.79 10.66 0.54
CA TYR A 87 4.05 11.87 0.91
C TYR A 87 3.88 12.95 -0.17
N PHE A 88 4.34 12.74 -1.40
CA PHE A 88 4.21 13.73 -2.47
C PHE A 88 4.01 13.08 -3.84
N SER A 89 3.21 13.71 -4.69
CA SER A 89 3.12 13.34 -6.10
C SER A 89 2.87 14.53 -7.00
N PHE A 90 3.25 14.32 -8.26
CA PHE A 90 2.89 15.13 -9.40
C PHE A 90 2.27 14.22 -10.45
N SER A 91 1.17 14.65 -11.05
CA SER A 91 0.47 13.93 -12.10
C SER A 91 0.20 14.87 -13.28
N LEU A 92 0.28 14.30 -14.48
CA LEU A 92 -0.07 14.93 -15.75
C LEU A 92 -1.00 13.97 -16.49
N VAL A 93 -2.12 14.46 -17.00
CA VAL A 93 -3.05 13.72 -17.85
C VAL A 93 -3.29 14.57 -19.09
N ASP A 94 -2.88 14.08 -20.25
CA ASP A 94 -3.09 14.73 -21.54
C ASP A 94 -4.15 13.97 -22.33
N ARG A 95 -5.08 14.73 -22.93
CA ARG A 95 -6.15 14.20 -23.75
C ARG A 95 -6.35 15.05 -24.98
N LYS A 96 -6.50 14.38 -26.11
CA LYS A 96 -6.80 14.97 -27.40
C LYS A 96 -8.03 14.30 -27.99
N GLU A 97 -8.97 15.12 -28.42
CA GLU A 97 -10.21 14.69 -29.02
C GLU A 97 -10.54 15.59 -30.21
N SER A 98 -10.61 14.99 -31.40
CA SER A 98 -10.80 15.72 -32.66
C SER A 98 -9.75 16.83 -32.86
N SER A 99 -10.15 18.11 -32.76
CA SER A 99 -9.27 19.28 -32.89
C SER A 99 -8.97 19.96 -31.54
N TYR A 100 -9.48 19.42 -30.44
CA TYR A 100 -9.35 19.98 -29.10
C TYR A 100 -8.34 19.17 -28.27
N SER A 101 -7.64 19.86 -27.37
CA SER A 101 -6.66 19.25 -26.46
C SER A 101 -6.72 19.85 -25.07
N ILE A 102 -6.45 19.02 -24.07
CA ILE A 102 -6.38 19.43 -22.67
C ILE A 102 -5.26 18.70 -21.97
N THR A 103 -4.54 19.44 -21.13
CA THR A 103 -3.58 18.87 -20.20
C THR A 103 -4.00 19.23 -18.78
N ASP A 104 -4.29 18.21 -17.99
CA ASP A 104 -4.60 18.31 -16.56
C ASP A 104 -3.32 18.05 -15.76
N TYR A 105 -3.04 18.90 -14.78
CA TYR A 105 -1.93 18.77 -13.84
C TYR A 105 -2.48 18.60 -12.43
N LYS A 106 -1.78 17.84 -11.59
CA LYS A 106 -2.13 17.71 -10.17
C LYS A 106 -0.91 17.52 -9.31
N ILE A 107 -0.85 18.25 -8.20
CA ILE A 107 0.07 17.97 -7.09
C ILE A 107 -0.73 17.44 -5.92
N SER A 108 -0.18 16.44 -5.22
CA SER A 108 -0.84 15.90 -4.03
C SER A 108 0.17 15.63 -2.93
N THR A 109 -0.27 15.78 -1.68
CA THR A 109 0.51 15.44 -0.48
C THR A 109 -0.36 14.67 0.52
N ALA A 110 0.28 13.91 1.40
CA ALA A 110 -0.40 13.16 2.44
C ALA A 110 0.37 13.18 3.75
N TYR A 111 -0.36 12.89 4.82
CA TYR A 111 0.15 12.74 6.18
C TYR A 111 -0.59 11.59 6.86
N GLY A 112 0.11 10.82 7.68
CA GLY A 112 -0.50 9.75 8.46
C GLY A 112 0.45 8.59 8.75
N SER A 113 -0.14 7.44 9.02
CA SER A 113 0.51 6.17 9.32
C SER A 113 -0.05 5.03 8.47
N SER A 114 0.44 3.81 8.71
CA SER A 114 -0.05 2.59 8.08
C SER A 114 -1.52 2.26 8.40
N SER A 115 -2.08 2.78 9.50
CA SER A 115 -3.46 2.53 9.92
C SER A 115 -4.43 3.65 9.53
N PHE A 116 -3.96 4.88 9.41
CA PHE A 116 -4.78 6.02 9.01
C PHE A 116 -3.95 7.03 8.22
N SER A 117 -4.46 7.43 7.06
CA SER A 117 -3.86 8.46 6.22
C SER A 117 -4.89 9.49 5.79
N PHE A 118 -4.43 10.72 5.68
CA PHE A 118 -5.17 11.85 5.12
C PHE A 118 -4.31 12.53 4.05
N GLY A 119 -4.91 13.00 2.97
CA GLY A 119 -4.20 13.72 1.94
C GLY A 119 -5.03 14.78 1.26
N VAL A 120 -4.33 15.70 0.61
CA VAL A 120 -4.89 16.82 -0.15
C VAL A 120 -4.17 16.90 -1.49
N GLY A 121 -4.93 17.15 -2.55
CA GLY A 121 -4.41 17.38 -3.88
C GLY A 121 -5.03 18.62 -4.51
N TYR A 122 -4.25 19.35 -5.29
CA TYR A 122 -4.71 20.49 -6.07
C TYR A 122 -4.38 20.27 -7.54
N GLY A 123 -5.39 20.34 -8.39
CA GLY A 123 -5.30 20.18 -9.83
C GLY A 123 -5.71 21.45 -10.58
N TRP A 124 -5.10 21.65 -11.74
CA TRP A 124 -5.39 22.73 -12.67
C TRP A 124 -5.17 22.22 -14.09
N SER A 125 -5.74 22.92 -15.07
CA SER A 125 -5.72 22.46 -16.46
C SER A 125 -5.30 23.57 -17.41
N SER A 126 -4.83 23.19 -18.61
CA SER A 126 -4.49 24.09 -19.71
C SER A 126 -4.97 23.52 -21.04
N GLY A 127 -5.31 24.38 -22.00
CA GLY A 127 -5.85 23.98 -23.31
C GLY A 127 -7.31 24.41 -23.47
N ASP A 128 -8.12 23.57 -24.09
CA ASP A 128 -9.52 23.84 -24.43
C ASP A 128 -10.46 23.63 -23.23
N LEU A 129 -10.30 24.43 -22.17
CA LEU A 129 -10.98 24.28 -20.88
C LEU A 129 -12.51 24.17 -20.99
N THR A 130 -13.11 24.98 -21.85
CA THR A 130 -14.57 25.01 -22.04
C THR A 130 -15.09 23.77 -22.77
N TYR A 131 -14.30 23.19 -23.69
CA TYR A 131 -14.72 21.98 -24.40
C TYR A 131 -14.72 20.76 -23.47
N PHE A 132 -13.73 20.68 -22.59
CA PHE A 132 -13.56 19.57 -21.64
C PHE A 132 -14.16 19.83 -20.26
N ASP A 133 -14.95 20.89 -20.09
CA ASP A 133 -15.57 21.32 -18.82
C ASP A 133 -14.60 21.30 -17.61
N ARG A 134 -13.39 21.85 -17.81
CA ARG A 134 -12.33 21.84 -16.80
C ARG A 134 -12.36 23.04 -15.88
N SER A 135 -12.07 22.78 -14.61
CA SER A 135 -11.88 23.79 -13.56
C SER A 135 -10.77 23.36 -12.60
N ASN A 136 -10.29 24.30 -11.79
CA ASN A 136 -9.33 23.96 -10.74
C ASN A 136 -10.00 23.00 -9.74
N LEU A 137 -9.30 21.94 -9.37
CA LEU A 137 -9.84 20.87 -8.53
C LEU A 137 -9.10 20.80 -7.19
N LEU A 138 -9.83 20.90 -6.08
CA LEU A 138 -9.32 20.48 -4.78
C LEU A 138 -9.81 19.07 -4.48
N THR A 139 -8.90 18.14 -4.24
CA THR A 139 -9.23 16.77 -3.78
C THR A 139 -8.79 16.61 -2.34
N ILE A 140 -9.68 16.11 -1.50
CA ILE A 140 -9.34 15.63 -0.16
C ILE A 140 -9.54 14.12 -0.12
N GLY A 141 -8.69 13.42 0.62
CA GLY A 141 -8.73 11.98 0.69
C GLY A 141 -8.39 11.47 2.08
N ALA A 142 -9.00 10.36 2.48
CA ALA A 142 -8.64 9.63 3.68
C ALA A 142 -8.66 8.13 3.43
N ILE A 143 -7.77 7.39 4.08
CA ILE A 143 -7.73 5.93 4.07
C ILE A 143 -7.58 5.45 5.51
N TYR A 144 -8.44 4.54 5.94
CA TYR A 144 -8.39 3.90 7.25
C TYR A 144 -8.25 2.38 7.11
N ARG A 145 -7.20 1.81 7.72
CA ARG A 145 -6.86 0.39 7.72
C ARG A 145 -6.74 -0.10 9.16
N PRO A 146 -7.87 -0.37 9.84
CA PRO A 146 -7.87 -0.84 11.23
C PRO A 146 -7.24 -2.23 11.40
N ALA A 147 -7.21 -3.03 10.33
CA ALA A 147 -6.62 -4.35 10.30
C ALA A 147 -6.09 -4.65 8.89
N ASN A 148 -5.17 -5.62 8.77
CA ASN A 148 -4.57 -5.99 7.48
C ASN A 148 -5.61 -6.47 6.45
N PHE A 149 -6.74 -7.02 6.94
CA PHE A 149 -7.82 -7.53 6.10
C PHE A 149 -8.86 -6.49 5.66
N LEU A 150 -8.84 -5.25 6.18
CA LEU A 150 -9.88 -4.24 5.93
C LEU A 150 -9.27 -2.88 5.56
N SER A 151 -9.76 -2.28 4.49
CA SER A 151 -9.44 -0.90 4.10
C SER A 151 -10.72 -0.12 3.83
N LEU A 152 -10.81 1.09 4.37
CA LEU A 152 -11.86 2.05 4.06
C LEU A 152 -11.22 3.26 3.39
N SER A 153 -11.87 3.80 2.37
CA SER A 153 -11.39 4.90 1.54
C SER A 153 -12.47 5.96 1.45
N LEU A 154 -12.09 7.23 1.58
CA LEU A 154 -12.95 8.38 1.39
C LEU A 154 -12.23 9.36 0.46
N ILE A 155 -12.97 9.91 -0.49
CA ILE A 155 -12.50 10.92 -1.44
C ILE A 155 -13.56 12.01 -1.52
N GLY A 156 -13.15 13.27 -1.56
CA GLY A 156 -13.99 14.40 -1.89
C GLY A 156 -13.33 15.24 -2.96
N ASN A 157 -13.98 15.36 -4.12
CA ASN A 157 -13.53 16.21 -5.22
C ASN A 157 -14.38 17.49 -5.23
N LEU A 158 -13.67 18.61 -5.11
CA LEU A 158 -14.20 19.94 -4.89
C LEU A 158 -13.70 20.86 -6.01
N PRO A 159 -14.27 20.75 -7.22
CA PRO A 159 -13.94 21.67 -8.31
C PRO A 159 -14.36 23.11 -7.96
N ALA A 160 -13.61 24.09 -8.45
CA ALA A 160 -13.84 25.52 -8.18
C ALA A 160 -15.13 26.01 -8.83
N ASN A 161 -15.36 25.54 -10.06
CA ASN A 161 -16.62 25.62 -10.77
C ASN A 161 -16.99 24.18 -11.10
N ASN A 162 -18.23 23.79 -10.83
CA ASN A 162 -18.90 22.51 -11.14
C ASN A 162 -19.38 21.79 -9.88
N GLU A 163 -20.16 20.74 -10.10
CA GLU A 163 -20.69 19.91 -9.02
C GLU A 163 -19.59 19.15 -8.27
N ARG A 164 -19.84 18.95 -6.97
CA ARG A 164 -18.93 18.25 -6.07
C ARG A 164 -19.35 16.80 -5.98
N GLU A 165 -18.35 15.94 -5.85
CA GLU A 165 -18.55 14.51 -5.69
C GLU A 165 -17.79 14.01 -4.48
N GLY A 166 -18.35 12.97 -3.85
CA GLY A 166 -17.65 12.20 -2.85
C GLY A 166 -17.73 10.72 -3.17
N ILE A 167 -16.70 10.00 -2.77
CA ILE A 167 -16.55 8.58 -3.01
C ILE A 167 -16.27 7.91 -1.68
N ILE A 168 -17.05 6.88 -1.38
CA ILE A 168 -16.77 5.95 -0.29
C ILE A 168 -16.32 4.62 -0.87
N GLY A 169 -15.30 4.02 -0.27
CA GLY A 169 -14.69 2.80 -0.76
C GLY A 169 -14.40 1.82 0.36
N ILE A 170 -14.52 0.52 0.06
CA ILE A 170 -14.19 -0.57 0.97
C ILE A 170 -13.33 -1.61 0.25
N GLY A 171 -12.37 -2.19 0.97
CA GLY A 171 -11.58 -3.31 0.54
C GLY A 171 -11.47 -4.37 1.62
N LEU A 172 -11.63 -5.62 1.23
CA LEU A 172 -11.54 -6.80 2.08
C LEU A 172 -10.48 -7.75 1.54
N ARG A 173 -9.59 -8.22 2.40
CA ARG A 173 -8.55 -9.21 2.09
C ARG A 173 -8.75 -10.42 2.98
N PRO A 174 -9.52 -11.44 2.55
CA PRO A 174 -9.93 -12.56 3.40
C PRO A 174 -8.75 -13.31 4.06
N PHE A 175 -7.59 -13.34 3.40
CA PHE A 175 -6.38 -14.01 3.89
C PHE A 175 -5.40 -13.07 4.62
N GLY A 176 -5.79 -11.82 4.87
CA GLY A 176 -4.92 -10.81 5.48
C GLY A 176 -3.77 -10.32 4.60
N ASN A 177 -3.73 -10.74 3.33
CA ASN A 177 -2.72 -10.39 2.33
C ASN A 177 -3.39 -10.06 0.98
N TYR A 178 -2.61 -9.65 -0.01
CA TYR A 178 -3.12 -9.21 -1.32
C TYR A 178 -3.45 -10.35 -2.30
N ASN A 179 -3.29 -11.63 -1.92
CA ASN A 179 -3.56 -12.76 -2.81
C ASN A 179 -5.01 -12.78 -3.32
N LEU A 180 -5.94 -12.34 -2.48
CA LEU A 180 -7.31 -12.04 -2.88
C LEU A 180 -7.76 -10.76 -2.19
N THR A 181 -8.13 -9.76 -3.00
CA THR A 181 -8.74 -8.51 -2.51
C THR A 181 -10.09 -8.33 -3.17
N LEU A 182 -11.15 -8.24 -2.37
CA LEU A 182 -12.47 -7.82 -2.81
C LEU A 182 -12.60 -6.32 -2.54
N PHE A 183 -13.21 -5.59 -3.44
CA PHE A 183 -13.40 -4.14 -3.27
C PHE A 183 -14.72 -3.67 -3.82
N GLY A 184 -15.15 -2.50 -3.36
CA GLY A 184 -16.25 -1.77 -3.95
C GLY A 184 -16.21 -0.32 -3.52
N ASP A 185 -16.80 0.52 -4.34
CA ASP A 185 -16.96 1.94 -4.08
C ASP A 185 -18.32 2.44 -4.56
N TYR A 186 -18.74 3.54 -3.94
CA TYR A 186 -19.96 4.23 -4.24
C TYR A 186 -19.66 5.71 -4.37
N LEU A 187 -20.09 6.27 -5.49
CA LEU A 187 -20.02 7.68 -5.84
C LEU A 187 -21.34 8.35 -5.46
N PHE A 188 -21.24 9.45 -4.72
CA PHE A 188 -22.38 10.31 -4.43
C PHE A 188 -22.07 11.71 -4.94
N THR A 189 -22.97 12.22 -5.76
CA THR A 189 -22.91 13.58 -6.30
C THR A 189 -24.00 14.43 -5.68
N GLN A 190 -23.84 15.75 -5.79
CA GLN A 190 -24.88 16.69 -5.43
C GLN A 190 -25.81 17.02 -6.62
N ASP A 191 -26.05 16.02 -7.48
CA ASP A 191 -26.74 16.20 -8.75
C ASP A 191 -28.21 16.63 -8.61
N THR A 192 -28.63 17.46 -9.57
CA THR A 192 -30.04 17.60 -9.96
C THR A 192 -30.43 16.62 -11.08
N ILE A 193 -29.46 15.91 -11.69
CA ILE A 193 -29.64 14.90 -12.75
C ILE A 193 -28.80 13.65 -12.40
N PRO A 194 -29.40 12.45 -12.20
CA PRO A 194 -28.67 11.28 -11.71
C PRO A 194 -27.46 10.88 -12.57
N GLU A 195 -26.33 10.54 -11.94
CA GLU A 195 -25.22 9.85 -12.61
C GLU A 195 -25.65 8.45 -13.08
N ASN A 196 -25.15 8.05 -14.25
CA ASN A 196 -25.43 6.74 -14.84
C ASN A 196 -24.71 5.59 -14.11
N VAL A 197 -23.61 5.89 -13.40
CA VAL A 197 -22.81 4.91 -12.68
C VAL A 197 -22.50 5.43 -11.29
N ASN A 198 -23.18 4.89 -10.28
CA ASN A 198 -23.01 5.33 -8.89
C ASN A 198 -22.20 4.35 -8.05
N TRP A 199 -21.93 3.14 -8.55
CA TRP A 199 -21.17 2.16 -7.81
C TRP A 199 -20.34 1.24 -8.70
N SER A 200 -19.26 0.71 -8.11
CA SER A 200 -18.48 -0.36 -8.69
C SER A 200 -18.11 -1.40 -7.64
N ALA A 201 -17.92 -2.64 -8.09
CA ALA A 201 -17.42 -3.72 -7.24
C ALA A 201 -16.50 -4.62 -8.05
N GLY A 202 -15.53 -5.24 -7.39
CA GLY A 202 -14.56 -6.06 -8.09
C GLY A 202 -13.69 -6.91 -7.19
N ALA A 203 -12.78 -7.63 -7.84
CA ALA A 203 -11.81 -8.49 -7.19
C ALA A 203 -10.44 -8.39 -7.87
N ILE A 204 -9.40 -8.47 -7.06
CA ILE A 204 -8.01 -8.66 -7.48
C ILE A 204 -7.58 -10.04 -7.00
N PHE A 205 -7.07 -10.86 -7.90
CA PHE A 205 -6.52 -12.17 -7.61
C PHE A 205 -5.04 -12.22 -8.02
N GLU A 206 -4.17 -12.56 -7.07
CA GLU A 206 -2.73 -12.74 -7.28
C GLU A 206 -2.35 -14.21 -7.01
N PRO A 207 -2.47 -15.09 -8.03
CA PRO A 207 -2.18 -16.52 -7.86
C PRO A 207 -0.70 -16.82 -7.63
N ILE A 208 0.18 -15.99 -8.19
CA ILE A 208 1.63 -16.05 -8.06
C ILE A 208 2.15 -14.63 -7.91
N ASP A 209 3.26 -14.48 -7.21
CA ASP A 209 3.85 -13.18 -6.92
C ASP A 209 4.11 -12.38 -8.20
N GLY A 210 3.57 -11.16 -8.24
CA GLY A 210 3.73 -10.26 -9.37
C GLY A 210 2.69 -10.43 -10.48
N LEU A 211 1.91 -11.51 -10.55
CA LEU A 211 0.79 -11.64 -11.50
C LEU A 211 -0.54 -11.30 -10.83
N ARG A 212 -1.16 -10.18 -11.19
CA ARG A 212 -2.49 -9.79 -10.70
C ARG A 212 -3.51 -9.78 -11.82
N ILE A 213 -4.63 -10.46 -11.60
CA ILE A 213 -5.81 -10.44 -12.47
C ILE A 213 -6.88 -9.63 -11.75
N ILE A 214 -7.46 -8.65 -12.45
CA ILE A 214 -8.44 -7.72 -11.90
C ILE A 214 -9.74 -7.82 -12.71
N GLY A 215 -10.86 -7.91 -12.01
CA GLY A 215 -12.19 -7.71 -12.59
C GLY A 215 -12.92 -6.62 -11.82
N ARG A 216 -13.50 -5.65 -12.52
CA ARG A 216 -14.30 -4.57 -11.92
C ARG A 216 -15.58 -4.40 -12.72
N TYR A 217 -16.71 -4.48 -12.03
CA TYR A 217 -18.05 -4.29 -12.60
C TYR A 217 -18.60 -2.95 -12.11
N PHE A 218 -19.31 -2.26 -12.99
CA PHE A 218 -19.93 -0.97 -12.73
C PHE A 218 -21.45 -1.07 -12.89
N GLU A 219 -22.17 -0.19 -12.23
CA GLU A 219 -23.59 0.03 -12.53
C GLU A 219 -23.82 0.23 -14.04
N GLY A 220 -24.92 -0.31 -14.58
CA GLY A 220 -25.21 -0.22 -16.01
C GLY A 220 -24.58 -1.29 -16.91
N LYS A 221 -24.08 -2.39 -16.34
CA LYS A 221 -23.50 -3.57 -17.05
C LYS A 221 -22.16 -3.33 -17.75
N VAL A 222 -21.51 -2.20 -17.47
CA VAL A 222 -20.13 -1.92 -17.90
C VAL A 222 -19.18 -2.71 -17.01
N PHE A 223 -18.10 -3.25 -17.56
CA PHE A 223 -17.09 -3.95 -16.78
C PHE A 223 -15.70 -3.83 -17.40
N ASN A 224 -14.69 -3.96 -16.54
CA ASN A 224 -13.29 -3.90 -16.92
C ASN A 224 -12.56 -5.18 -16.50
N VAL A 225 -11.64 -5.63 -17.35
CA VAL A 225 -10.75 -6.75 -17.06
C VAL A 225 -9.31 -6.27 -17.18
N GLY A 226 -8.54 -6.44 -16.11
CA GLY A 226 -7.17 -5.95 -16.01
C GLY A 226 -6.16 -7.04 -15.69
N VAL A 227 -4.93 -6.85 -16.15
CA VAL A 227 -3.77 -7.66 -15.79
C VAL A 227 -2.63 -6.75 -15.39
N GLN A 228 -1.94 -7.07 -14.29
CA GLN A 228 -0.68 -6.44 -13.91
C GLN A 228 0.42 -7.50 -13.72
N LEU A 229 1.58 -7.23 -14.27
CA LEU A 229 2.80 -8.03 -14.16
C LEU A 229 3.88 -7.19 -13.45
N GLY A 230 4.32 -7.67 -12.30
CA GLY A 230 5.42 -7.10 -11.52
C GLY A 230 6.73 -7.83 -11.79
N PHE A 231 7.79 -7.07 -12.00
CA PHE A 231 9.16 -7.55 -12.22
C PHE A 231 10.13 -6.82 -11.29
N GLY A 232 9.77 -6.66 -10.02
CA GLY A 232 10.52 -5.83 -9.07
C GLY A 232 10.29 -4.34 -9.31
N SER A 233 11.30 -3.64 -9.82
CA SER A 233 11.21 -2.19 -10.09
C SER A 233 10.53 -1.84 -11.41
N LEU A 234 10.23 -2.84 -12.26
CA LEU A 234 9.43 -2.69 -13.48
C LEU A 234 8.04 -3.29 -13.25
N GLY A 235 7.00 -2.65 -13.77
CA GLY A 235 5.67 -3.21 -13.85
C GLY A 235 5.04 -2.95 -15.21
N LEU A 236 4.31 -3.93 -15.73
CA LEU A 236 3.49 -3.80 -16.94
C LEU A 236 2.04 -4.01 -16.56
N SER A 237 1.14 -3.25 -17.15
CA SER A 237 -0.27 -3.32 -16.84
C SER A 237 -1.12 -3.04 -18.07
N THR A 238 -2.29 -3.68 -18.13
CA THR A 238 -3.30 -3.41 -19.15
C THR A 238 -4.69 -3.59 -18.57
N ILE A 239 -5.65 -2.79 -19.02
CA ILE A 239 -7.06 -2.88 -18.63
C ILE A 239 -7.95 -2.65 -19.85
N THR A 240 -8.78 -3.65 -20.15
CA THR A 240 -9.75 -3.59 -21.23
C THR A 240 -11.10 -3.17 -20.66
N HIS A 241 -11.72 -2.18 -21.31
CA HIS A 241 -13.01 -1.60 -20.94
C HIS A 241 -14.10 -2.16 -21.86
N PHE A 242 -15.18 -2.68 -21.29
CA PHE A 242 -16.31 -3.23 -22.01
C PHE A 242 -17.58 -2.42 -21.73
N ASP A 243 -18.36 -2.16 -22.77
CA ASP A 243 -19.64 -1.46 -22.66
C ASP A 243 -20.76 -2.37 -22.12
N ASN A 244 -21.95 -1.80 -22.02
CA ASN A 244 -23.16 -2.46 -21.52
C ASN A 244 -23.64 -3.65 -22.38
N ASP A 245 -23.18 -3.72 -23.63
CA ASP A 245 -23.46 -4.81 -24.58
C ASP A 245 -22.32 -5.85 -24.62
N ALA A 246 -21.34 -5.72 -23.72
CA ALA A 246 -20.13 -6.53 -23.63
C ALA A 246 -19.21 -6.42 -24.86
N ASN A 247 -19.32 -5.34 -25.64
CA ASN A 247 -18.36 -5.04 -26.68
C ASN A 247 -17.15 -4.33 -26.07
N ARG A 248 -15.97 -4.60 -26.63
CA ARG A 248 -14.74 -3.90 -26.25
C ARG A 248 -14.85 -2.44 -26.70
N SER A 249 -14.80 -1.52 -25.74
CA SER A 249 -14.73 -0.08 -26.01
C SER A 249 -13.31 0.35 -26.36
N TYR A 250 -12.36 0.11 -25.44
CA TYR A 250 -10.95 0.44 -25.62
C TYR A 250 -10.08 -0.30 -24.59
N ASN A 251 -8.78 -0.15 -24.68
CA ASN A 251 -7.79 -0.71 -23.79
C ASN A 251 -6.81 0.37 -23.34
N THR A 252 -6.46 0.35 -22.05
CA THR A 252 -5.41 1.20 -21.48
C THR A 252 -4.19 0.33 -21.16
N TYR A 253 -3.00 0.87 -21.43
CA TYR A 253 -1.70 0.24 -21.20
C TYR A 253 -0.90 1.07 -20.21
N GLY A 254 -0.08 0.43 -19.38
CA GLY A 254 0.70 1.12 -18.36
C GLY A 254 2.06 0.49 -18.12
N ILE A 255 3.07 1.34 -18.03
CA ILE A 255 4.45 0.98 -17.67
C ILE A 255 4.80 1.69 -16.37
N ARG A 256 5.24 0.90 -15.39
CA ARG A 256 5.63 1.37 -14.06
C ARG A 256 7.12 1.17 -13.84
N LEU A 257 7.81 2.18 -13.30
CA LEU A 257 9.24 2.16 -12.99
C LEU A 257 9.51 2.69 -11.57
N GLY A 258 10.43 2.07 -10.84
CA GLY A 258 10.95 2.58 -9.56
C GLY A 258 10.64 1.64 -8.39
N ALA A 259 9.60 1.96 -7.62
CA ALA A 259 9.24 1.26 -6.39
C ALA A 259 9.24 -0.26 -6.55
N LYS A 260 9.82 -0.97 -5.59
CA LYS A 260 9.88 -2.44 -5.64
C LYS A 260 8.49 -3.05 -5.48
N ASP A 261 8.13 -3.91 -6.42
CA ASP A 261 6.98 -4.81 -6.41
C ASP A 261 7.47 -6.26 -6.28
N ARG A 262 6.53 -7.18 -6.14
CA ARG A 262 6.77 -8.62 -6.31
C ARG A 262 7.23 -8.92 -7.74
N ASN A 263 8.04 -9.97 -7.89
CA ASN A 263 8.68 -10.30 -9.15
C ASN A 263 8.18 -11.65 -9.68
N LEU A 264 7.54 -11.62 -10.85
CA LEU A 264 7.03 -12.80 -11.54
C LEU A 264 8.14 -13.82 -11.87
N LEU A 265 9.37 -13.35 -12.07
CA LEU A 265 10.51 -14.22 -12.35
C LEU A 265 10.98 -15.01 -11.12
N ASP A 266 10.52 -14.67 -9.91
CA ASP A 266 10.84 -15.44 -8.71
C ASP A 266 10.25 -16.85 -8.75
N VAL A 267 9.22 -17.10 -9.58
CA VAL A 267 8.72 -18.45 -9.89
C VAL A 267 9.81 -19.36 -10.46
N PHE A 268 10.82 -18.79 -11.15
CA PHE A 268 11.95 -19.53 -11.70
C PHE A 268 13.15 -19.60 -10.74
N LYS A 269 13.14 -18.87 -9.62
CA LYS A 269 14.19 -18.97 -8.61
C LYS A 269 13.93 -20.19 -7.73
N SER A 270 14.97 -21.00 -7.53
CA SER A 270 14.93 -22.13 -6.59
C SER A 270 14.58 -21.64 -5.18
N SER A 271 13.35 -21.90 -4.74
CA SER A 271 12.73 -21.44 -3.50
C SER A 271 13.21 -22.21 -2.27
N ASN A 272 14.50 -22.27 -1.99
CA ASN A 272 15.04 -23.04 -0.85
C ASN A 272 16.16 -22.33 -0.09
N SER A 273 16.30 -21.00 -0.21
CA SER A 273 17.27 -20.29 0.65
C SER A 273 16.67 -20.11 2.04
N VAL A 274 17.45 -20.47 3.06
CA VAL A 274 17.20 -20.11 4.47
C VAL A 274 18.27 -19.09 4.82
N VAL A 275 17.86 -17.92 5.30
CA VAL A 275 18.80 -16.86 5.69
C VAL A 275 19.26 -17.10 7.11
N GLU A 276 20.57 -17.10 7.33
CA GLU A 276 21.16 -17.24 8.65
C GLU A 276 21.26 -15.89 9.36
N ILE A 277 20.75 -15.79 10.59
CA ILE A 277 20.90 -14.63 11.47
C ILE A 277 21.71 -15.07 12.70
N ASN A 278 22.89 -14.47 12.86
CA ASN A 278 23.78 -14.78 13.96
C ASN A 278 23.64 -13.76 15.10
N LEU A 279 23.09 -14.20 16.24
CA LEU A 279 22.93 -13.38 17.45
C LEU A 279 24.04 -13.66 18.48
N ARG A 280 25.21 -14.09 18.02
CA ARG A 280 26.34 -14.42 18.91
C ARG A 280 26.86 -13.17 19.62
N GLY A 281 27.05 -13.25 20.92
CA GLY A 281 27.54 -12.14 21.75
C GLY A 281 26.44 -11.15 22.13
N GLY A 282 26.82 -9.89 22.37
CA GLY A 282 25.89 -8.83 22.80
C GLY A 282 25.35 -8.00 21.64
N LEU A 283 24.07 -7.63 21.71
CA LEU A 283 23.44 -6.63 20.83
C LEU A 283 23.42 -5.27 21.50
N LYS A 284 23.70 -4.21 20.73
CA LYS A 284 23.55 -2.83 21.19
C LYS A 284 22.27 -2.19 20.62
N TYR A 285 21.63 -1.37 21.44
CA TYR A 285 20.51 -0.51 21.02
C TYR A 285 21.17 0.68 20.32
N GLN A 286 20.88 0.91 19.04
CA GLN A 286 21.65 1.87 18.26
C GLN A 286 21.29 3.31 18.69
N THR A 287 22.23 4.03 19.29
CA THR A 287 22.21 5.49 19.41
C THR A 287 23.48 6.03 18.77
N TYR A 288 23.29 6.87 17.74
CA TYR A 288 24.29 7.62 16.96
C TYR A 288 24.95 6.89 15.78
N LYS A 289 24.50 7.26 14.57
CA LYS A 289 25.17 7.01 13.29
C LYS A 289 26.44 7.86 13.22
N PHE A 290 27.60 7.21 13.18
CA PHE A 290 28.75 7.43 12.29
C PHE A 290 29.92 6.56 12.80
N PHE A 291 30.36 5.58 12.00
CA PHE A 291 31.56 4.73 12.22
C PHE A 291 31.50 3.64 13.31
N ASP A 292 30.41 2.86 13.42
CA ASP A 292 30.46 1.59 14.18
C ASP A 292 29.89 0.43 13.33
N ASN A 293 30.70 -0.61 13.13
CA ASN A 293 30.35 -1.84 12.39
C ASN A 293 29.85 -2.95 13.35
N SER A 294 29.33 -2.59 14.52
CA SER A 294 28.79 -3.56 15.47
C SER A 294 27.39 -4.04 15.06
N ASN A 295 27.08 -5.31 15.29
CA ASN A 295 25.72 -5.85 15.07
C ASN A 295 24.72 -5.09 15.94
N THR A 296 23.79 -4.35 15.32
CA THR A 296 22.77 -3.59 16.05
C THR A 296 21.40 -4.21 15.92
N LEU A 297 20.52 -3.92 16.88
CA LEU A 297 19.13 -4.35 16.79
C LEU A 297 18.47 -3.87 15.49
N PHE A 298 18.74 -2.62 15.08
CA PHE A 298 18.14 -2.04 13.89
C PHE A 298 18.49 -2.82 12.61
N ASP A 299 19.76 -3.21 12.45
CA ASP A 299 20.20 -3.97 11.26
C ASP A 299 19.52 -5.34 11.19
N ILE A 300 19.29 -5.99 12.34
CA ILE A 300 18.59 -7.28 12.39
C ILE A 300 17.12 -7.13 12.04
N ILE A 301 16.47 -6.07 12.51
CA ILE A 301 15.08 -5.77 12.16
C ILE A 301 14.97 -5.48 10.66
N GLU A 302 15.88 -4.68 10.09
CA GLU A 302 15.92 -4.39 8.66
C GLU A 302 16.18 -5.65 7.80
N GLN A 303 17.08 -6.53 8.25
CA GLN A 303 17.31 -7.82 7.60
C GLN A 303 16.06 -8.71 7.65
N LEU A 304 15.37 -8.78 8.80
CA LEU A 304 14.13 -9.55 8.92
C LEU A 304 13.03 -8.97 8.02
N ASP A 305 12.91 -7.65 7.93
CA ASP A 305 11.97 -6.99 7.00
C ASP A 305 12.29 -7.30 5.54
N ALA A 306 13.58 -7.34 5.17
CA ALA A 306 14.00 -7.76 3.85
C ALA A 306 13.63 -9.22 3.57
N VAL A 307 13.85 -10.12 4.54
CA VAL A 307 13.47 -11.54 4.42
C VAL A 307 11.95 -11.72 4.30
N ILE A 308 11.16 -10.95 5.06
CA ILE A 308 9.69 -10.94 4.95
C ILE A 308 9.25 -10.60 3.52
N LYS A 309 9.93 -9.63 2.89
CA LYS A 309 9.62 -9.16 1.53
C LYS A 309 10.20 -10.04 0.41
N ASP A 310 11.13 -10.96 0.70
CA ASP A 310 11.82 -11.79 -0.31
C ASP A 310 11.22 -13.18 -0.45
N ASN A 311 10.49 -13.45 -1.52
CA ASN A 311 9.81 -14.74 -1.76
C ASN A 311 10.75 -15.90 -2.11
N SER A 312 12.02 -15.64 -2.43
CA SER A 312 13.01 -16.69 -2.63
C SER A 312 13.46 -17.34 -1.31
N VAL A 313 13.28 -16.62 -0.19
CA VAL A 313 13.65 -17.06 1.15
C VAL A 313 12.48 -17.78 1.81
N THR A 314 12.69 -19.06 2.11
CA THR A 314 11.67 -19.93 2.75
C THR A 314 11.63 -19.81 4.26
N GLY A 315 12.65 -19.21 4.85
CA GLY A 315 12.76 -19.10 6.29
C GLY A 315 14.05 -18.50 6.77
N VAL A 316 14.17 -18.43 8.09
CA VAL A 316 15.34 -17.91 8.80
C VAL A 316 15.84 -18.97 9.76
N ALA A 317 17.16 -19.12 9.84
CA ALA A 317 17.85 -19.85 10.89
C ALA A 317 18.54 -18.87 11.84
N VAL A 318 18.06 -18.77 13.08
CA VAL A 318 18.63 -17.89 14.10
C VAL A 318 19.59 -18.68 14.98
N ASN A 319 20.84 -18.25 15.04
CA ASN A 319 21.85 -18.83 15.90
C ASN A 319 21.99 -18.01 17.19
N LEU A 320 21.62 -18.61 18.34
CA LEU A 320 21.69 -17.98 19.65
C LEU A 320 22.93 -18.38 20.47
N SER A 321 23.91 -19.03 19.85
CA SER A 321 25.10 -19.49 20.59
C SER A 321 25.83 -18.35 21.29
N GLY A 322 25.94 -18.41 22.62
CA GLY A 322 26.58 -17.37 23.41
C GLY A 322 25.90 -15.99 23.30
N ALA A 323 24.61 -15.94 22.97
CA ALA A 323 23.83 -14.70 22.94
C ALA A 323 23.71 -14.09 24.34
N ASN A 324 24.02 -12.80 24.46
CA ASN A 324 23.88 -12.00 25.68
C ASN A 324 23.10 -10.72 25.36
N ILE A 325 21.80 -10.88 25.22
CA ILE A 325 20.87 -9.85 24.73
C ILE A 325 19.82 -9.62 25.81
N ASN A 326 19.46 -8.36 26.05
CA ASN A 326 18.43 -8.05 27.03
C ASN A 326 17.03 -8.50 26.55
N LYS A 327 16.12 -8.67 27.50
CA LYS A 327 14.76 -9.18 27.25
C LYS A 327 13.95 -8.26 26.33
N GLU A 328 14.19 -6.96 26.36
CA GLU A 328 13.50 -5.95 25.55
C GLU A 328 13.83 -6.14 24.06
N MET A 329 15.12 -6.21 23.71
CA MET A 329 15.57 -6.46 22.35
C MET A 329 15.12 -7.83 21.83
N LEU A 330 15.19 -8.87 22.69
CA LEU A 330 14.69 -10.20 22.34
C LEU A 330 13.20 -10.16 22.02
N TRP A 331 12.42 -9.39 22.78
CA TRP A 331 10.99 -9.23 22.53
C TRP A 331 10.71 -8.57 21.17
N GLU A 332 11.44 -7.51 20.80
CA GLU A 332 11.29 -6.84 19.50
C GLU A 332 11.62 -7.79 18.32
N ILE A 333 12.74 -8.51 18.41
CA ILE A 333 13.11 -9.50 17.38
C ILE A 333 12.04 -10.61 17.32
N ARG A 334 11.52 -11.04 18.47
CA ARG A 334 10.47 -12.07 18.54
C ARG A 334 9.19 -11.64 17.85
N GLU A 335 8.75 -10.40 18.03
CA GLU A 335 7.56 -9.89 17.32
C GLU A 335 7.78 -9.87 15.81
N LYS A 336 8.98 -9.50 15.34
CA LYS A 336 9.32 -9.60 13.91
C LYS A 336 9.37 -11.04 13.40
N LEU A 337 9.86 -11.99 14.19
CA LEU A 337 9.80 -13.41 13.83
C LEU A 337 8.35 -13.93 13.74
N LYS A 338 7.43 -13.44 14.58
CA LYS A 338 5.99 -13.77 14.46
C LYS A 338 5.40 -13.19 13.18
N GLU A 339 5.74 -11.94 12.85
CA GLU A 339 5.34 -11.32 11.59
C GLU A 339 5.82 -12.17 10.42
N LEU A 340 7.10 -12.57 10.40
CA LEU A 340 7.67 -13.44 9.38
C LEU A 340 6.92 -14.77 9.23
N LYS A 341 6.51 -15.40 10.33
CA LYS A 341 5.69 -16.63 10.29
C LYS A 341 4.30 -16.39 9.69
N SER A 342 3.71 -15.21 9.88
CA SER A 342 2.43 -14.85 9.25
C SER A 342 2.53 -14.78 7.72
N PHE A 343 3.73 -14.56 7.17
CA PHE A 343 4.05 -14.67 5.75
C PHE A 343 4.45 -16.10 5.32
N ASN A 344 4.10 -17.11 6.12
CA ASN A 344 4.34 -18.54 5.85
C ASN A 344 5.82 -18.93 5.71
N LYS A 345 6.73 -18.12 6.26
CA LYS A 345 8.17 -18.42 6.32
C LYS A 345 8.52 -19.18 7.60
N LYS A 346 9.46 -20.12 7.50
CA LYS A 346 9.85 -20.99 8.62
C LYS A 346 10.90 -20.34 9.50
N VAL A 347 10.79 -20.52 10.81
CA VAL A 347 11.78 -20.06 11.79
C VAL A 347 12.45 -21.27 12.45
N TYR A 348 13.75 -21.39 12.26
CA TYR A 348 14.60 -22.38 12.91
C TYR A 348 15.48 -21.66 13.94
N ILE A 349 15.60 -22.19 15.15
CA ILE A 349 16.44 -21.57 16.19
C ILE A 349 17.42 -22.59 16.73
N TYR A 350 18.71 -22.24 16.72
CA TYR A 350 19.79 -23.02 17.32
C TYR A 350 20.19 -22.46 18.68
N LEU A 351 20.33 -23.34 19.67
CA LEU A 351 20.69 -23.04 21.06
C LEU A 351 21.91 -23.86 21.49
N ASP A 352 22.84 -23.26 22.22
CA ASP A 352 23.87 -23.98 23.01
C ASP A 352 23.53 -23.97 24.50
N ARG A 353 23.21 -22.79 25.06
CA ARG A 353 22.79 -22.59 26.44
C ARG A 353 21.63 -21.62 26.46
N ALA A 354 20.56 -21.98 27.17
CA ALA A 354 19.37 -21.14 27.25
C ALA A 354 18.90 -21.01 28.71
N GLY A 355 18.81 -19.77 29.18
CA GLY A 355 18.00 -19.44 30.35
C GLY A 355 16.53 -19.25 29.98
N ILE A 356 15.71 -18.85 30.95
CA ILE A 356 14.27 -18.58 30.75
C ILE A 356 13.99 -17.56 29.64
N ASP A 357 14.78 -16.50 29.52
CA ASP A 357 14.60 -15.44 28.50
C ASP A 357 14.88 -15.95 27.08
N LEU A 358 16.01 -16.62 26.88
CA LEU A 358 16.40 -17.17 25.58
C LEU A 358 15.49 -18.32 25.16
N TYR A 359 15.04 -19.15 26.11
CA TYR A 359 14.07 -20.20 25.81
C TYR A 359 12.69 -19.63 25.49
N HIS A 360 12.24 -18.60 26.22
CA HIS A 360 11.03 -17.87 25.88
C HIS A 360 11.14 -17.27 24.48
N PHE A 361 12.25 -16.62 24.12
CA PHE A 361 12.50 -16.14 22.76
C PHE A 361 12.44 -17.28 21.73
N ALA A 362 13.14 -18.40 21.98
CA ALA A 362 13.23 -19.54 21.07
C ALA A 362 11.87 -20.20 20.79
N SER A 363 10.90 -20.09 21.70
CA SER A 363 9.56 -20.67 21.54
C SER A 363 8.74 -20.12 20.35
N VAL A 364 9.19 -19.06 19.67
CA VAL A 364 8.55 -18.59 18.42
C VAL A 364 8.85 -19.52 17.25
N ALA A 365 9.94 -20.28 17.32
CA ALA A 365 10.42 -21.13 16.24
C ALA A 365 9.40 -22.20 15.83
N ASP A 366 9.44 -22.60 14.56
CA ASP A 366 8.82 -23.84 14.09
C ASP A 366 9.63 -25.06 14.52
N LYS A 367 10.94 -24.91 14.68
CA LYS A 367 11.83 -25.95 15.18
C LYS A 367 12.99 -25.34 15.97
N ILE A 368 13.20 -25.87 17.17
CA ILE A 368 14.34 -25.56 18.03
C ILE A 368 15.34 -26.70 17.92
N VAL A 369 16.60 -26.37 17.69
CA VAL A 369 17.73 -27.30 17.65
C VAL A 369 18.65 -26.96 18.81
N LEU A 370 18.95 -27.93 19.66
CA LEU A 370 19.83 -27.78 20.80
C LEU A 370 21.16 -28.48 20.49
N ASP A 371 22.27 -27.85 20.86
CA ASP A 371 23.58 -28.49 20.90
C ASP A 371 23.50 -29.79 21.74
N PRO A 372 24.07 -30.93 21.30
CA PRO A 372 24.04 -32.17 22.08
C PRO A 372 24.62 -32.05 23.49
N MET A 373 25.57 -31.13 23.70
CA MET A 373 26.20 -30.81 24.98
C MET A 373 25.61 -29.54 25.62
N GLY A 374 24.50 -29.04 25.09
CA GLY A 374 23.85 -27.82 25.55
C GLY A 374 23.01 -28.00 26.81
N THR A 375 22.74 -26.87 27.49
CA THR A 375 21.97 -26.86 28.74
C THR A 375 20.83 -25.85 28.66
N ILE A 376 19.64 -26.25 29.08
CA ILE A 376 18.50 -25.34 29.30
C ILE A 376 18.26 -25.24 30.80
N SER A 377 18.39 -24.04 31.38
CA SER A 377 18.02 -23.77 32.77
C SER A 377 16.76 -22.90 32.81
N LEU A 378 15.70 -23.45 33.42
CA LEU A 378 14.41 -22.78 33.61
C LEU A 378 14.19 -22.47 35.10
N GLU A 379 15.20 -21.86 35.71
CA GLU A 379 15.06 -21.31 37.06
C GLU A 379 14.10 -20.11 37.00
N GLY A 380 13.03 -20.14 37.79
CA GLY A 380 12.03 -19.06 37.81
C GLY A 380 12.62 -17.72 38.25
N TYR A 381 11.92 -16.62 37.95
CA TYR A 381 12.38 -15.29 38.36
C TYR A 381 12.24 -15.09 39.87
N LEU A 382 13.33 -14.67 40.53
CA LEU A 382 13.32 -14.25 41.93
C LEU A 382 13.70 -12.77 42.00
N MET A 383 12.76 -11.92 42.43
CA MET A 383 12.99 -10.48 42.56
C MET A 383 13.13 -10.12 44.04
N GLY A 384 14.37 -9.98 44.51
CA GLY A 384 14.69 -9.51 45.86
C GLY A 384 15.18 -8.06 45.83
N ARG A 385 14.75 -7.24 46.80
CA ARG A 385 15.35 -5.93 47.07
C ARG A 385 16.13 -6.00 48.37
N THR A 386 17.41 -5.66 48.32
CA THR A 386 18.23 -5.54 49.53
C THR A 386 17.91 -4.22 50.22
N PHE A 387 17.45 -4.29 51.47
CA PHE A 387 17.30 -3.12 52.32
C PHE A 387 18.53 -2.99 53.19
N PHE A 388 19.21 -1.84 53.10
CA PHE A 388 20.29 -1.48 54.03
C PHE A 388 19.70 -0.54 55.08
N GLU A 389 19.68 -0.96 56.33
CA GLU A 389 19.38 -0.08 57.46
C GLU A 389 20.61 0.78 57.76
N ARG A 390 20.41 2.09 57.85
CA ARG A 390 21.47 3.05 58.14
C ARG A 390 21.73 3.01 59.64
N TYR A 391 22.77 2.31 60.07
CA TYR A 391 23.26 2.42 61.44
C TYR A 391 23.73 3.86 61.66
N SER A 392 23.03 4.56 62.55
CA SER A 392 23.30 5.95 62.98
C SER A 392 24.46 6.03 63.95
#